data_AF-A0A8S1L2K2-F1
#
_entry.id   AF-A0A8S1L2K2-F1
#
_cell.length_a   1.000
_cell.length_b   1.000
_cell.length_c   1.000
_cell.angle_alpha   90.00
_cell.angle_beta   90.00
_cell.angle_gamma   90.00
#
_symmetry.space_group_name_H-M   'P 1'
#
loop_
_entity.id
_entity.type
_entity.pdbx_description
1 polymer ?
#
loop_
_entity_poly.entity_id
_entity_poly.type
_entity_poly.pdbx_seq_one_letter_code
_entity_poly.pdbx_strand_id
1 'polypeptide(L)'
;MDKKYTKMQYEIYEEFKSKVQVGDFILTQTDSFLYSLARSVLKIEYDHLLVLIKDDQLLHIGWPKIRIINPLQILSQSSQYIIFRPQYQQGELQKFIMYLQTSLSADYDYQKLLKGMLKKLVNKIPTDPIPFQPNLRTSRVCTDLIFYWLEASSAQFRELLPNYLGYLDYPLIGSFTPDDINTLAKMNVFFKIIHQKKIQNPKNTFENLGIDYKNKSFTHQFLDEITSLKQLKKIIKLIPYPQSFIELSQSIIFIFQLYNLYNMPKKQIVRNLVKFVLKRYSKDELDEKNLKNIVNKVMVFVDITTLLVQPFSLRNYIKLIKGLVYFAFPQNKFIEDLIFQKIFSLVYKSKL
;
A
#
# COMPACT_ATOMS: atom_id res chain seq x y z
N MET A 1 14.87 20.56 21.71
CA MET A 1 14.58 19.50 20.72
C MET A 1 13.77 18.42 21.39
N ASP A 2 12.65 18.04 20.79
CA ASP A 2 11.85 16.91 21.26
C ASP A 2 12.68 15.64 21.09
N LYS A 3 12.82 14.79 22.13
CA LYS A 3 13.73 13.62 22.09
C LYS A 3 13.35 12.57 21.04
N LYS A 4 12.21 12.75 20.38
CA LYS A 4 11.60 11.82 19.43
C LYS A 4 12.22 11.86 18.03
N TYR A 5 12.82 12.99 17.63
CA TYR A 5 13.31 13.15 16.25
C TYR A 5 14.79 13.51 16.21
N THR A 6 15.48 13.02 15.19
CA THR A 6 16.89 13.28 14.94
C THR A 6 17.09 14.72 14.43
N LYS A 7 18.31 15.24 14.58
CA LYS A 7 18.69 16.55 14.02
C LYS A 7 18.38 16.64 12.52
N MET A 8 18.70 15.58 11.77
CA MET A 8 18.47 15.52 10.33
C MET A 8 16.97 15.60 9.98
N GLN A 9 16.10 14.96 10.78
CA GLN A 9 14.64 15.06 10.57
C GLN A 9 14.13 16.48 10.81
N TYR A 10 14.67 17.19 11.80
CA TYR A 10 14.36 18.61 11.99
C TYR A 10 14.85 19.48 10.82
N GLU A 11 16.07 19.25 10.33
CA GLU A 11 16.60 19.99 9.16
C GLU A 11 15.72 19.77 7.91
N ILE A 12 15.26 18.53 7.67
CA ILE A 12 14.30 18.22 6.60
C ILE A 12 12.98 18.96 6.80
N TYR A 13 12.48 19.02 8.03
CA TYR A 13 11.22 19.70 8.33
C TYR A 13 11.32 21.22 8.21
N GLU A 14 12.41 21.85 8.65
CA GLU A 14 12.63 23.29 8.46
C GLU A 14 12.74 23.65 6.98
N GLU A 15 13.44 22.83 6.19
CA GLU A 15 13.46 23.00 4.73
C GLU A 15 12.04 22.85 4.15
N PHE A 16 11.32 21.80 4.51
CA PHE A 16 9.94 21.58 4.07
C PHE A 16 9.06 22.79 4.40
N LYS A 17 9.11 23.29 5.63
CA LYS A 17 8.34 24.44 6.11
C LYS A 17 8.63 25.71 5.30
N SER A 18 9.87 25.90 4.85
CA SER A 18 10.25 27.02 3.98
C SER A 18 9.69 26.95 2.56
N LYS A 19 9.19 25.79 2.11
CA LYS A 19 8.72 25.56 0.73
C LYS A 19 7.20 25.48 0.62
N VAL A 20 6.52 25.03 1.66
CA VAL A 20 5.08 24.76 1.63
C VAL A 20 4.24 25.98 1.96
N GLN A 21 3.00 25.97 1.47
CA GLN A 21 1.92 26.85 1.90
C GLN A 21 0.63 26.05 2.10
N VAL A 22 -0.32 26.61 2.85
CA VAL A 22 -1.66 26.02 3.01
C VAL A 22 -2.31 25.81 1.64
N GLY A 23 -2.86 24.63 1.42
CA GLY A 23 -3.41 24.18 0.13
C GLY A 23 -2.44 23.37 -0.71
N ASP A 24 -1.14 23.33 -0.37
CA ASP A 24 -0.19 22.48 -1.09
C ASP A 24 -0.48 21.00 -0.84
N PHE A 25 -0.25 20.21 -1.89
CA PHE A 25 -0.39 18.76 -1.89
C PHE A 25 0.99 18.13 -1.78
N ILE A 26 1.13 17.17 -0.89
CA ILE A 26 2.37 16.46 -0.65
C ILE A 26 2.15 15.01 -1.06
N LEU A 27 2.86 14.56 -2.09
CA LEU A 27 2.95 13.13 -2.37
C LEU A 27 4.21 12.58 -1.71
N THR A 28 4.09 11.41 -1.08
CA THR A 28 5.21 10.76 -0.39
C THR A 28 5.42 9.33 -0.89
N GLN A 29 6.68 8.92 -0.84
CA GLN A 29 7.07 7.51 -0.90
C GLN A 29 7.31 7.01 0.51
N THR A 30 6.42 6.18 1.03
CA THR A 30 6.58 5.60 2.37
C THR A 30 7.66 4.51 2.35
N ASP A 31 8.61 4.59 3.27
CA ASP A 31 9.71 3.62 3.41
C ASP A 31 9.25 2.36 4.17
N SER A 32 8.44 1.55 3.51
CA SER A 32 8.04 0.21 3.99
C SER A 32 7.96 -0.79 2.85
N PHE A 33 8.17 -2.07 3.18
CA PHE A 33 8.03 -3.17 2.23
C PHE A 33 6.64 -3.23 1.58
N LEU A 34 5.56 -3.09 2.36
CA LEU A 34 4.19 -3.18 1.84
C LEU A 34 3.89 -2.05 0.85
N TYR A 35 4.26 -0.82 1.20
CA TYR A 35 4.10 0.33 0.30
C TYR A 35 5.00 0.21 -0.94
N SER A 36 6.24 -0.26 -0.80
CA SER A 36 7.12 -0.51 -1.95
C SER A 36 6.55 -1.58 -2.90
N LEU A 37 5.97 -2.65 -2.36
CA LEU A 37 5.32 -3.67 -3.16
C LEU A 37 4.09 -3.10 -3.88
N ALA A 38 3.24 -2.36 -3.16
CA ALA A 38 2.08 -1.69 -3.75
C ALA A 38 2.46 -0.75 -4.89
N ARG A 39 3.50 0.08 -4.70
CA ARG A 39 4.07 0.94 -5.75
C ARG A 39 4.51 0.13 -6.98
N SER A 40 5.24 -0.97 -6.76
CA SER A 40 5.69 -1.84 -7.86
C SER A 40 4.54 -2.52 -8.61
N VAL A 41 3.50 -2.94 -7.89
CA VAL A 41 2.30 -3.60 -8.42
C VAL A 41 1.49 -2.62 -9.25
N LEU A 42 1.25 -1.43 -8.72
CA LEU A 42 0.48 -0.37 -9.36
C LEU A 42 1.27 0.41 -10.39
N LYS A 43 2.59 0.17 -10.47
CA LYS A 43 3.53 0.95 -11.28
C LYS A 43 3.40 2.45 -11.03
N ILE A 44 3.25 2.83 -9.76
CA ILE A 44 3.14 4.23 -9.36
C ILE A 44 4.42 4.68 -8.64
N GLU A 45 4.76 5.96 -8.78
CA GLU A 45 5.92 6.54 -8.12
C GLU A 45 5.63 6.84 -6.65
N TYR A 46 4.44 7.36 -6.33
CA TYR A 46 4.06 7.74 -4.96
C TYR A 46 2.90 6.90 -4.45
N ASP A 47 2.90 6.56 -3.16
CA ASP A 47 1.85 5.73 -2.54
C ASP A 47 0.86 6.49 -1.67
N HIS A 48 1.16 7.74 -1.34
CA HIS A 48 0.35 8.50 -0.41
C HIS A 48 0.26 9.98 -0.78
N LEU A 49 -0.87 10.59 -0.43
CA LEU A 49 -1.22 11.99 -0.70
C LEU A 49 -1.70 12.65 0.59
N LEU A 50 -1.13 13.79 0.91
CA LEU A 50 -1.52 14.66 2.02
C LEU A 50 -1.78 16.08 1.51
N VAL A 51 -2.56 16.85 2.28
CA VAL A 51 -2.80 18.27 2.00
C VAL A 51 -2.44 19.10 3.22
N LEU A 52 -1.68 20.17 3.03
CA LEU A 52 -1.40 21.12 4.11
C LEU A 52 -2.63 21.99 4.35
N ILE A 53 -3.29 21.82 5.50
CA ILE A 53 -4.52 22.54 5.83
C ILE A 53 -4.30 23.72 6.77
N LYS A 54 -3.17 23.75 7.48
CA LYS A 54 -2.61 24.87 8.26
C LYS A 54 -1.09 24.71 8.30
N ASP A 55 -0.35 25.76 8.69
CA ASP A 55 1.12 25.84 8.64
C ASP A 55 1.85 24.59 9.15
N ASP A 56 1.35 23.95 10.20
CA ASP A 56 1.95 22.73 10.79
C ASP A 56 0.97 21.54 10.86
N GLN A 57 -0.07 21.53 10.01
CA GLN A 57 -1.11 20.51 10.01
C GLN A 57 -1.35 19.95 8.60
N LEU A 58 -1.02 18.67 8.42
CA LEU A 58 -1.38 17.91 7.23
C LEU A 58 -2.67 17.15 7.48
N LEU A 59 -3.60 17.23 6.53
CA LEU A 59 -4.67 16.26 6.42
C LEU A 59 -4.13 14.98 5.78
N HIS A 60 -4.11 13.92 6.56
CA HIS A 60 -3.70 12.58 6.15
C HIS A 60 -4.94 11.75 5.84
N ILE A 61 -5.15 11.45 4.56
CA ILE A 61 -6.24 10.61 4.07
C ILE A 61 -5.70 9.19 3.92
N GLY A 62 -5.63 8.46 5.03
CA GLY A 62 -5.02 7.13 5.06
C GLY A 62 -5.65 6.24 6.11
N TRP A 63 -5.24 4.97 6.11
CA TRP A 63 -5.74 4.00 7.07
C TRP A 63 -5.37 4.38 8.52
N PRO A 64 -6.26 4.15 9.51
CA PRO A 64 -7.65 3.66 9.37
C PRO A 64 -8.68 4.76 9.04
N LYS A 65 -8.35 6.02 9.33
CA LYS A 65 -9.27 7.16 9.22
C LYS A 65 -8.55 8.40 8.74
N ILE A 66 -9.32 9.29 8.14
CA ILE A 66 -8.87 10.64 7.79
C ILE A 66 -8.59 11.42 9.08
N ARG A 67 -7.38 11.95 9.21
CA ARG A 67 -6.92 12.60 10.43
C ARG A 67 -5.93 13.71 10.14
N ILE A 68 -5.71 14.57 11.14
CA ILE A 68 -4.65 15.59 11.10
C ILE A 68 -3.37 14.98 11.68
N ILE A 69 -2.25 15.19 10.99
CA ILE A 69 -0.92 14.80 11.44
C ILE A 69 0.07 15.95 11.31
N ASN A 70 1.16 15.89 12.05
CA ASN A 70 2.25 16.84 11.93
C ASN A 70 3.16 16.45 10.73
N PRO A 71 3.63 17.41 9.90
CA PRO A 71 4.52 17.11 8.78
C PRO A 71 5.77 16.30 9.15
N LEU A 72 6.39 16.58 10.29
CA LEU A 72 7.57 15.87 10.77
C LEU A 72 7.31 14.35 10.91
N GLN A 73 6.10 13.93 11.27
CA GLN A 73 5.75 12.52 11.39
C GLN A 73 5.81 11.81 10.03
N ILE A 74 5.22 12.40 8.98
CA ILE A 74 5.19 11.75 7.66
C ILE A 74 6.55 11.81 6.96
N LEU A 75 7.23 12.95 7.07
CA LEU A 75 8.54 13.14 6.45
C LEU A 75 9.58 12.20 7.06
N SER A 76 9.49 11.92 8.37
CA SER A 76 10.37 10.96 9.04
C SER A 76 10.24 9.51 8.53
N GLN A 77 9.13 9.17 7.86
CA GLN A 77 8.82 7.84 7.35
C GLN A 77 8.93 7.77 5.81
N SER A 78 9.30 8.88 5.17
CA SER A 78 9.31 9.00 3.71
C SER A 78 10.73 8.90 3.17
N SER A 79 10.92 8.17 2.07
CA SER A 79 12.18 8.14 1.31
C SER A 79 12.25 9.25 0.25
N GLN A 80 11.10 9.76 -0.17
CA GLN A 80 10.98 10.84 -1.15
C GLN A 80 9.66 11.57 -0.91
N TYR A 81 9.64 12.87 -1.16
CA TYR A 81 8.40 13.63 -1.28
C TYR A 81 8.48 14.64 -2.42
N ILE A 82 7.31 15.05 -2.89
CA ILE A 82 7.11 16.10 -3.87
C ILE A 82 5.94 16.98 -3.43
N ILE A 83 6.10 18.29 -3.61
CA ILE A 83 5.13 19.31 -3.25
C ILE A 83 4.52 19.85 -4.54
N PHE A 84 3.20 19.77 -4.64
CA PHE A 84 2.41 20.37 -5.71
C PHE A 84 1.58 21.52 -5.15
N ARG A 85 1.48 22.58 -5.94
CA ARG A 85 0.65 23.74 -5.62
C ARG A 85 -0.46 23.85 -6.64
N PRO A 86 -1.72 23.63 -6.22
CA PRO A 86 -2.85 23.88 -7.09
C PRO A 86 -3.01 25.40 -7.35
N GLN A 87 -3.48 25.74 -8.53
CA GLN A 87 -3.72 27.11 -9.00
C GLN A 87 -5.16 27.50 -8.71
N TYR A 88 -5.45 27.77 -7.44
CA TYR A 88 -6.78 28.20 -6.98
C TYR A 88 -7.13 29.62 -7.46
N GLN A 89 -8.38 29.82 -7.86
CA GLN A 89 -8.96 31.16 -7.99
C GLN A 89 -9.34 31.73 -6.62
N GLN A 90 -9.71 33.02 -6.58
CA GLN A 90 -10.06 33.71 -5.35
C GLN A 90 -11.21 32.98 -4.61
N GLY A 91 -10.95 32.58 -3.36
CA GLY A 91 -11.93 31.90 -2.51
C GLY A 91 -12.01 30.38 -2.70
N GLU A 92 -11.43 29.80 -3.75
CA GLU A 92 -11.50 28.35 -4.00
C GLU A 92 -10.70 27.57 -2.96
N LEU A 93 -9.51 28.05 -2.58
CA LEU A 93 -8.69 27.42 -1.55
C LEU A 93 -9.44 27.32 -0.22
N GLN A 94 -10.07 28.40 0.24
CA GLN A 94 -10.81 28.42 1.51
C GLN A 94 -11.97 27.42 1.48
N LYS A 95 -12.72 27.37 0.38
CA LYS A 95 -13.79 26.38 0.17
C LYS A 95 -13.26 24.95 0.18
N PHE A 96 -12.16 24.70 -0.53
CA PHE A 96 -11.53 23.39 -0.61
C PHE A 96 -11.09 22.88 0.77
N ILE A 97 -10.39 23.71 1.54
CA ILE A 97 -9.95 23.35 2.90
C ILE A 97 -11.15 23.11 3.82
N MET A 98 -12.18 23.95 3.75
CA MET A 98 -13.41 23.77 4.51
C MET A 98 -14.07 22.42 4.19
N TYR A 99 -14.23 22.08 2.91
CA TYR A 99 -14.80 20.81 2.48
C TYR A 99 -13.96 19.60 2.92
N LEU A 100 -12.64 19.69 2.79
CA LEU A 100 -11.74 18.65 3.27
C LEU A 100 -11.89 18.39 4.77
N GLN A 101 -12.04 19.45 5.57
CA GLN A 101 -12.24 19.33 7.01
C GLN A 101 -13.54 18.61 7.37
N THR A 102 -14.58 18.66 6.54
CA THR A 102 -15.81 17.86 6.74
C THR A 102 -15.59 16.35 6.63
N SER A 103 -14.47 15.92 6.03
CA SER A 103 -14.11 14.51 5.87
C SER A 103 -13.30 13.95 7.06
N LEU A 104 -12.97 14.78 8.06
CA LEU A 104 -12.24 14.33 9.24
C LEU A 104 -12.97 13.19 9.96
N SER A 105 -12.21 12.22 10.44
CA SER A 105 -12.70 11.00 11.12
C SER A 105 -13.51 10.02 10.25
N ALA A 106 -13.71 10.31 8.96
CA ALA A 106 -14.31 9.35 8.04
C ALA A 106 -13.39 8.12 7.88
N ASP A 107 -14.01 6.94 7.73
CA ASP A 107 -13.29 5.69 7.51
C ASP A 107 -12.66 5.65 6.13
N TYR A 108 -11.42 5.19 6.05
CA TYR A 108 -10.73 5.02 4.78
C TYR A 108 -11.30 3.82 4.01
N ASP A 109 -11.60 3.98 2.72
CA ASP A 109 -12.19 2.92 1.88
C ASP A 109 -11.11 1.99 1.32
N TYR A 110 -10.67 1.04 2.15
CA TYR A 110 -9.71 0.01 1.75
C TYR A 110 -10.24 -0.92 0.66
N GLN A 111 -11.54 -1.22 0.66
CA GLN A 111 -12.13 -2.13 -0.32
C GLN A 111 -12.01 -1.56 -1.73
N LYS A 112 -12.28 -0.26 -1.89
CA LYS A 112 -12.11 0.43 -3.17
C LYS A 112 -10.65 0.50 -3.59
N LEU A 113 -9.73 0.81 -2.67
CA LEU A 113 -8.30 0.78 -2.97
C LEU A 113 -7.89 -0.60 -3.51
N LEU A 114 -8.22 -1.68 -2.79
CA LEU A 114 -7.87 -3.05 -3.20
C LEU A 114 -8.50 -3.41 -4.55
N LYS A 115 -9.76 -3.04 -4.78
CA LYS A 115 -10.44 -3.25 -6.08
C LYS A 115 -9.75 -2.50 -7.21
N GLY A 116 -9.35 -1.25 -6.98
CA GLY A 116 -8.56 -0.46 -7.94
C GLY A 116 -7.20 -1.10 -8.23
N MET A 117 -6.53 -1.62 -7.20
CA MET A 117 -5.26 -2.32 -7.36
C MET A 117 -5.40 -3.60 -8.20
N LEU A 118 -6.41 -4.41 -7.90
CA LEU A 118 -6.71 -5.63 -8.65
C LEU A 118 -7.09 -5.32 -10.10
N LYS A 119 -7.91 -4.29 -10.34
CA LYS A 119 -8.22 -3.83 -11.69
C LYS A 119 -6.97 -3.39 -12.44
N LYS A 120 -6.07 -2.60 -11.83
CA LYS A 120 -4.82 -2.18 -12.48
C LYS A 120 -3.91 -3.37 -12.84
N LEU A 121 -3.93 -4.42 -12.02
CA LEU A 121 -3.20 -5.65 -12.29
C LEU A 121 -3.79 -6.47 -13.45
N VAL A 122 -5.12 -6.57 -13.52
CA VAL A 122 -5.84 -7.42 -14.48
C VAL A 122 -6.11 -6.69 -15.81
N ASN A 123 -6.38 -5.38 -15.77
CA ASN A 123 -6.64 -4.55 -16.94
C ASN A 123 -5.36 -4.25 -17.72
N LYS A 124 -4.90 -5.27 -18.46
CA LYS A 124 -4.15 -5.10 -19.71
C LYS A 124 -5.05 -5.12 -20.95
N ILE A 125 -6.37 -5.21 -20.74
CA ILE A 125 -7.40 -5.30 -21.78
C ILE A 125 -8.16 -3.97 -21.77
N PRO A 126 -8.41 -3.34 -22.93
CA PRO A 126 -9.23 -2.14 -23.01
C PRO A 126 -10.64 -2.45 -22.50
N THR A 127 -11.04 -1.82 -21.40
CA THR A 127 -12.44 -1.76 -20.97
C THR A 127 -13.00 -0.41 -21.36
N ASP A 128 -14.32 -0.33 -21.55
CA ASP A 128 -14.97 0.97 -21.73
C ASP A 128 -14.58 1.91 -20.57
N PRO A 129 -14.25 3.17 -20.87
CA PRO A 129 -13.81 4.12 -19.87
C PRO A 129 -14.90 4.31 -18.82
N ILE A 130 -14.53 4.17 -17.55
CA ILE A 130 -15.45 4.40 -16.44
C ILE A 130 -15.72 5.91 -16.37
N PRO A 131 -16.98 6.37 -16.49
CA PRO A 131 -17.28 7.79 -16.36
C PRO A 131 -16.94 8.26 -14.95
N PHE A 132 -16.43 9.49 -14.85
CA PHE A 132 -16.20 10.10 -13.57
C PHE A 132 -17.54 10.40 -12.88
N GLN A 133 -17.79 9.75 -11.75
CA GLN A 133 -19.01 9.89 -10.96
C GLN A 133 -18.62 10.21 -9.51
N PRO A 134 -18.48 11.50 -9.17
CA PRO A 134 -18.11 11.93 -7.84
C PRO A 134 -19.20 11.49 -6.82
N ASN A 135 -18.89 10.50 -5.98
CA ASN A 135 -19.80 10.05 -4.92
C ASN A 135 -19.08 9.94 -3.57
N LEU A 136 -19.43 10.82 -2.62
CA LEU A 136 -18.83 10.85 -1.27
C LEU A 136 -19.04 9.57 -0.46
N ARG A 137 -20.10 8.81 -0.73
CA ARG A 137 -20.32 7.53 -0.03
C ARG A 137 -19.21 6.52 -0.35
N THR A 138 -18.60 6.63 -1.53
CA THR A 138 -17.63 5.66 -2.06
C THR A 138 -16.25 6.27 -2.36
N SER A 139 -16.02 7.56 -2.12
CA SER A 139 -14.78 8.26 -2.50
C SER A 139 -13.91 8.59 -1.29
N ARG A 140 -13.55 7.58 -0.50
CA ARG A 140 -12.71 7.76 0.71
C ARG A 140 -11.29 7.22 0.57
N VAL A 141 -10.87 6.95 -0.68
CA VAL A 141 -9.46 6.78 -1.03
C VAL A 141 -8.84 8.17 -1.13
N CYS A 142 -7.54 8.30 -0.81
CA CYS A 142 -6.85 9.58 -0.71
C CYS A 142 -7.10 10.50 -1.91
N THR A 143 -6.79 10.01 -3.09
CA THR A 143 -6.84 10.72 -4.37
C THR A 143 -8.26 11.00 -4.83
N ASP A 144 -9.16 10.02 -4.72
CA ASP A 144 -10.58 10.20 -5.08
C ASP A 144 -11.24 11.32 -4.27
N LEU A 145 -10.99 11.34 -2.95
CA LEU A 145 -11.55 12.37 -2.07
C LEU A 145 -11.04 13.76 -2.44
N ILE A 146 -9.74 13.87 -2.75
CA ILE A 146 -9.14 15.12 -3.18
C ILE A 146 -9.75 15.60 -4.49
N PHE A 147 -9.85 14.74 -5.51
CA PHE A 147 -10.45 15.12 -6.79
C PHE A 147 -11.92 15.50 -6.64
N TYR A 148 -12.68 14.76 -5.83
CA TYR A 148 -14.07 15.09 -5.49
C TYR A 148 -14.18 16.50 -4.92
N TRP A 149 -13.36 16.84 -3.91
CA TRP A 149 -13.44 18.15 -3.28
C TRP A 149 -12.88 19.27 -4.14
N LEU A 150 -11.87 19.01 -4.96
CA LEU A 150 -11.38 19.98 -5.95
C LEU A 150 -12.47 20.31 -6.97
N GLU A 151 -13.16 19.32 -7.51
CA GLU A 151 -14.27 19.53 -8.45
C GLU A 151 -15.43 20.32 -7.81
N ALA A 152 -15.73 20.03 -6.54
CA ALA A 152 -16.78 20.74 -5.81
C ALA A 152 -16.40 22.20 -5.47
N SER A 153 -15.12 22.48 -5.21
CA SER A 153 -14.65 23.78 -4.73
C SER A 153 -14.03 24.68 -5.78
N SER A 154 -13.58 24.13 -6.91
CA SER A 154 -12.92 24.86 -8.00
C SER A 154 -13.65 24.69 -9.33
N ALA A 155 -14.15 25.80 -9.88
CA ALA A 155 -14.82 25.79 -11.18
C ALA A 155 -13.82 25.48 -12.30
N GLN A 156 -12.63 26.08 -12.20
CA GLN A 156 -11.54 25.83 -13.14
C GLN A 156 -11.15 24.34 -13.17
N PHE A 157 -11.00 23.69 -12.02
CA PHE A 157 -10.67 22.27 -11.99
C PHE A 157 -11.78 21.40 -12.60
N ARG A 158 -13.05 21.73 -12.30
CA ARG A 158 -14.22 21.03 -12.85
C ARG A 158 -14.29 21.11 -14.37
N GLU A 159 -13.98 22.27 -14.95
CA GLU A 159 -13.97 22.46 -16.41
C GLU A 159 -12.77 21.79 -17.08
N LEU A 160 -11.60 21.78 -16.42
CA LEU A 160 -10.39 21.18 -16.97
C LEU A 160 -10.43 19.65 -16.93
N LEU A 161 -10.84 19.05 -15.82
CA LEU A 161 -10.70 17.61 -15.56
C LEU A 161 -11.23 16.71 -16.69
N PRO A 162 -12.43 16.91 -17.26
CA PRO A 162 -12.94 16.08 -18.34
C PRO A 162 -12.02 15.99 -19.56
N ASN A 163 -11.30 17.06 -19.88
CA ASN A 163 -10.38 17.13 -21.03
C ASN A 163 -9.12 16.30 -20.82
N TYR A 164 -8.81 15.94 -19.57
CA TYR A 164 -7.59 15.22 -19.22
C TYR A 164 -7.84 13.80 -18.73
N LEU A 165 -9.10 13.39 -18.49
CA LEU A 165 -9.44 12.06 -17.97
C LEU A 165 -8.77 10.92 -18.76
N GLY A 166 -8.67 11.04 -20.10
CA GLY A 166 -8.02 10.03 -20.95
C GLY A 166 -6.53 9.80 -20.69
N TYR A 167 -5.86 10.71 -19.98
CA TYR A 167 -4.45 10.59 -19.59
C TYR A 167 -4.26 10.07 -18.15
N LEU A 168 -5.36 9.90 -17.41
CA LEU A 168 -5.34 9.51 -16.00
C LEU A 168 -5.66 8.01 -15.84
N ASP A 169 -5.34 7.46 -14.68
CA ASP A 169 -5.68 6.08 -14.33
C ASP A 169 -7.19 5.88 -14.12
N TYR A 170 -7.94 6.95 -13.81
CA TYR A 170 -9.34 6.86 -13.43
C TYR A 170 -10.21 6.07 -14.44
N PRO A 171 -10.20 6.34 -15.76
CA PRO A 171 -11.03 5.59 -16.69
C PRO A 171 -10.73 4.08 -16.72
N LEU A 172 -9.49 3.69 -16.38
CA LEU A 172 -9.03 2.29 -16.41
C LEU A 172 -9.41 1.52 -15.15
N ILE A 173 -9.38 2.17 -13.98
CA ILE A 173 -9.55 1.47 -12.69
C ILE A 173 -10.77 1.94 -11.90
N GLY A 174 -11.36 3.10 -12.24
CA GLY A 174 -12.49 3.72 -11.56
C GLY A 174 -12.11 4.43 -10.26
N SER A 175 -10.85 4.86 -10.17
CA SER A 175 -10.27 5.59 -9.03
C SER A 175 -9.01 6.32 -9.51
N PHE A 176 -8.73 7.50 -8.96
CA PHE A 176 -7.51 8.23 -9.23
C PHE A 176 -6.35 7.62 -8.45
N THR A 177 -5.13 7.75 -8.95
CA THR A 177 -3.90 7.39 -8.23
C THR A 177 -3.08 8.63 -7.89
N PRO A 178 -2.12 8.54 -6.95
CA PRO A 178 -1.22 9.66 -6.67
C PRO A 178 -0.50 10.17 -7.93
N ASP A 179 -0.19 9.26 -8.86
CA ASP A 179 0.47 9.60 -10.11
C ASP A 179 -0.41 10.44 -11.06
N ASP A 180 -1.74 10.43 -10.92
CA ASP A 180 -2.62 11.30 -11.71
C ASP A 180 -2.34 12.79 -11.42
N ILE A 181 -2.05 13.14 -10.16
CA ILE A 181 -1.64 14.51 -9.78
C ILE A 181 -0.29 14.85 -10.41
N ASN A 182 0.66 13.91 -10.37
CA ASN A 182 1.97 14.08 -10.98
C ASN A 182 1.86 14.25 -12.50
N THR A 183 0.96 13.51 -13.16
CA THR A 183 0.68 13.62 -14.59
C THR A 183 0.08 14.99 -14.92
N LEU A 184 -0.96 15.43 -14.22
CA LEU A 184 -1.56 16.75 -14.42
C LEU A 184 -0.53 17.87 -14.18
N ALA A 185 0.32 17.75 -13.16
CA ALA A 185 1.37 18.72 -12.87
C ALA A 185 2.45 18.78 -13.97
N LYS A 186 2.87 17.63 -14.52
CA LYS A 186 3.81 17.57 -15.65
C LYS A 186 3.23 18.17 -16.93
N MET A 187 1.91 18.08 -17.10
CA MET A 187 1.19 18.74 -18.19
C MET A 187 0.93 20.24 -17.91
N ASN A 188 1.36 20.75 -16.75
CA ASN A 188 1.10 22.11 -16.28
C ASN A 188 -0.41 22.44 -16.22
N VAL A 189 -1.22 21.44 -15.86
CA VAL A 189 -2.68 21.53 -15.74
C VAL A 189 -3.03 21.64 -14.27
N PHE A 190 -3.47 22.83 -13.85
CA PHE A 190 -3.95 23.17 -12.51
C PHE A 190 -2.92 23.02 -11.36
N PHE A 191 -1.94 22.13 -11.47
CA PHE A 191 -0.92 21.88 -10.46
C PHE A 191 0.45 22.34 -10.94
N LYS A 192 1.21 23.00 -10.07
CA LYS A 192 2.62 23.32 -10.27
C LYS A 192 3.50 22.51 -9.32
N ILE A 193 4.59 21.93 -9.82
CA ILE A 193 5.62 21.31 -8.97
C ILE A 193 6.42 22.43 -8.29
N ILE A 194 6.42 22.47 -6.97
CA ILE A 194 7.14 23.48 -6.18
C ILE A 194 8.51 22.99 -5.77
N HIS A 195 8.57 21.75 -5.29
CA HIS A 195 9.79 21.19 -4.73
C HIS A 195 9.70 19.67 -4.71
N GLN A 196 10.83 18.99 -4.90
CA GLN A 196 10.97 17.56 -4.80
C GLN A 196 12.25 17.25 -4.06
N LYS A 197 12.19 16.32 -3.10
CA LYS A 197 13.35 15.92 -2.32
C LYS A 197 13.36 14.42 -2.10
N LYS A 198 14.52 13.82 -2.39
CA LYS A 198 14.85 12.49 -1.91
C LYS A 198 15.42 12.63 -0.50
N ILE A 199 14.83 11.90 0.43
CA ILE A 199 15.30 11.83 1.81
C ILE A 199 16.23 10.62 1.85
N GLN A 200 17.52 10.89 2.00
CA GLN A 200 18.46 9.85 2.40
C GLN A 200 18.14 9.53 3.86
N ASN A 201 17.20 8.60 4.10
CA ASN A 201 17.00 8.13 5.45
C ASN A 201 18.34 7.53 5.91
N PRO A 202 18.90 7.94 7.07
CA PRO A 202 20.28 7.59 7.43
C PRO A 202 20.45 6.10 7.65
N LYS A 203 19.33 5.39 7.73
CA LYS A 203 19.18 3.96 7.91
C LYS A 203 17.81 3.64 7.31
N ASN A 204 17.76 2.87 6.23
CA ASN A 204 16.48 2.32 5.72
C ASN A 204 15.68 1.79 6.92
N THR A 205 14.35 1.83 6.92
CA THR A 205 13.52 1.32 8.04
C THR A 205 13.93 -0.09 8.52
N PHE A 206 14.59 -0.87 7.67
CA PHE A 206 15.27 -2.12 8.02
C PHE A 206 16.46 -1.97 9.02
N GLU A 207 17.35 -1.00 8.84
CA GLU A 207 18.53 -0.82 9.71
C GLU A 207 18.17 -0.28 11.11
N ASN A 208 17.08 0.49 11.25
CA ASN A 208 16.55 0.92 12.56
C ASN A 208 15.83 -0.21 13.33
N LEU A 209 15.47 -1.31 12.66
CA LEU A 209 15.04 -2.55 13.31
C LEU A 209 16.23 -3.39 13.81
N GLY A 210 17.45 -2.84 13.82
CA GLY A 210 18.66 -3.58 14.21
C GLY A 210 19.09 -4.63 13.19
N ILE A 211 18.62 -4.53 11.95
CA ILE A 211 18.95 -5.48 10.88
C ILE A 211 20.29 -5.08 10.29
N ASP A 212 21.37 -5.46 10.98
CA ASP A 212 22.67 -5.63 10.36
C ASP A 212 22.54 -6.80 9.37
N TYR A 213 22.52 -6.48 8.08
CA TYR A 213 22.41 -7.47 6.98
C TYR A 213 23.53 -8.52 7.03
N LYS A 214 24.56 -8.33 7.86
CA LYS A 214 25.64 -9.29 8.03
C LYS A 214 25.35 -10.42 9.00
N ASN A 215 24.40 -10.31 9.94
CA ASN A 215 24.08 -11.43 10.84
C ASN A 215 22.77 -11.24 11.62
N LYS A 216 21.89 -12.25 11.53
CA LYS A 216 20.69 -12.58 12.36
C LYS A 216 19.30 -12.24 11.80
N SER A 217 18.40 -13.19 12.09
CA SER A 217 17.09 -13.47 11.50
C SER A 217 15.97 -12.51 11.93
N PHE A 218 15.30 -11.95 10.93
CA PHE A 218 14.13 -11.06 10.97
C PHE A 218 12.88 -11.63 11.69
N THR A 219 12.87 -12.91 12.05
CA THR A 219 11.66 -13.65 12.41
C THR A 219 11.22 -13.54 13.87
N HIS A 220 12.08 -13.11 14.81
CA HIS A 220 11.73 -13.15 16.23
C HIS A 220 10.94 -11.93 16.75
N GLN A 221 11.27 -10.70 16.35
CA GLN A 221 10.73 -9.49 17.01
C GLN A 221 9.28 -9.13 16.64
N PHE A 222 8.86 -9.36 15.39
CA PHE A 222 7.48 -9.06 14.95
C PHE A 222 6.45 -10.04 15.53
N LEU A 223 6.90 -11.25 15.89
CA LEU A 223 6.03 -12.30 16.44
C LEU A 223 5.90 -12.23 17.97
N ASP A 224 6.89 -11.65 18.65
CA ASP A 224 6.84 -11.45 20.11
C ASP A 224 5.83 -10.36 20.53
N GLU A 225 5.37 -9.49 19.61
CA GLU A 225 4.31 -8.50 19.89
C GLU A 225 2.88 -9.04 19.67
N ILE A 226 2.72 -10.20 19.01
CA ILE A 226 1.42 -10.86 18.78
C ILE A 226 1.28 -12.05 19.74
N THR A 227 1.33 -11.77 21.05
CA THR A 227 1.34 -12.80 22.09
C THR A 227 -0.05 -13.31 22.48
N SER A 228 -1.16 -12.75 21.96
CA SER A 228 -2.51 -13.15 22.38
C SER A 228 -3.52 -13.41 21.24
N LEU A 229 -4.30 -14.48 21.41
CA LEU A 229 -5.47 -14.85 20.58
C LEU A 229 -6.52 -13.72 20.46
N LYS A 230 -6.56 -12.77 21.41
CA LYS A 230 -7.44 -11.59 21.36
C LYS A 230 -7.01 -10.59 20.28
N GLN A 231 -5.71 -10.40 20.07
CA GLN A 231 -5.19 -9.50 19.03
C GLN A 231 -5.39 -10.11 17.64
N LEU A 232 -5.19 -11.43 17.50
CA LEU A 232 -5.43 -12.15 16.25
C LEU A 232 -6.92 -12.13 15.83
N LYS A 233 -7.86 -12.30 16.77
CA LYS A 233 -9.31 -12.19 16.51
C LYS A 233 -9.74 -10.78 16.08
N LYS A 234 -9.07 -9.72 16.57
CA LYS A 234 -9.31 -8.34 16.11
C LYS A 234 -8.89 -8.14 14.66
N ILE A 235 -7.79 -8.76 14.23
CA ILE A 235 -7.29 -8.67 12.85
C ILE A 235 -8.20 -9.46 11.89
N ILE A 236 -8.68 -10.64 12.29
CA ILE A 236 -9.59 -11.46 11.46
C ILE A 236 -10.96 -10.80 11.26
N LYS A 237 -11.47 -10.06 12.27
CA LYS A 237 -12.72 -9.27 12.14
C LYS A 237 -12.62 -8.08 11.16
N LEU A 238 -11.41 -7.72 10.70
CA LEU A 238 -11.20 -6.64 9.72
C LEU A 238 -11.28 -7.12 8.27
N ILE A 239 -11.49 -8.41 8.02
CA ILE A 239 -11.62 -8.99 6.67
C ILE A 239 -13.12 -9.08 6.31
N PRO A 240 -13.63 -8.26 5.36
CA PRO A 240 -15.06 -8.20 5.06
C PRO A 240 -15.54 -9.43 4.26
N TYR A 241 -16.73 -9.92 4.61
CA TYR A 241 -17.46 -10.98 3.90
C TYR A 241 -18.16 -10.40 2.66
N PRO A 242 -18.05 -11.00 1.45
CA PRO A 242 -18.62 -10.44 0.22
C PRO A 242 -20.16 -10.57 0.21
N GLN A 243 -20.87 -9.51 -0.20
CA GLN A 243 -22.33 -9.40 -0.10
C GLN A 243 -23.06 -9.46 -1.46
N SER A 244 -22.38 -9.49 -2.61
CA SER A 244 -23.06 -9.59 -3.92
C SER A 244 -22.60 -10.75 -4.82
N PHE A 245 -23.51 -11.23 -5.67
CA PHE A 245 -23.26 -12.31 -6.66
C PHE A 245 -22.18 -11.92 -7.69
N ILE A 246 -22.00 -10.62 -7.96
CA ILE A 246 -20.93 -10.08 -8.81
C ILE A 246 -19.58 -10.15 -8.07
N GLU A 247 -19.53 -9.89 -6.76
CA GLU A 247 -18.33 -10.11 -5.94
C GLU A 247 -17.99 -11.60 -5.79
N LEU A 248 -19.01 -12.47 -5.72
CA LEU A 248 -18.82 -13.92 -5.73
C LEU A 248 -18.27 -14.38 -7.08
N SER A 249 -18.80 -13.90 -8.21
CA SER A 249 -18.31 -14.27 -9.54
C SER A 249 -16.94 -13.67 -9.85
N GLN A 250 -16.61 -12.47 -9.38
CA GLN A 250 -15.25 -11.92 -9.44
C GLN A 250 -14.27 -12.66 -8.53
N SER A 251 -14.73 -13.09 -7.34
CA SER A 251 -13.97 -13.99 -6.46
C SER A 251 -13.81 -15.35 -7.11
N ILE A 252 -14.80 -15.87 -7.84
CA ILE A 252 -14.72 -17.12 -8.61
C ILE A 252 -13.77 -16.95 -9.79
N ILE A 253 -13.75 -15.83 -10.51
CA ILE A 253 -12.80 -15.56 -11.60
C ILE A 253 -11.39 -15.41 -11.06
N PHE A 254 -11.21 -14.73 -9.92
CA PHE A 254 -9.94 -14.64 -9.22
C PHE A 254 -9.49 -16.01 -8.71
N ILE A 255 -10.39 -16.79 -8.11
CA ILE A 255 -10.20 -18.20 -7.74
C ILE A 255 -9.92 -19.02 -9.00
N PHE A 256 -10.47 -18.71 -10.17
CA PHE A 256 -10.26 -19.43 -11.44
C PHE A 256 -8.90 -19.07 -12.07
N GLN A 257 -8.47 -17.82 -11.96
CA GLN A 257 -7.12 -17.37 -12.35
C GLN A 257 -6.07 -17.95 -11.41
N LEU A 258 -6.37 -18.00 -10.12
CA LEU A 258 -5.57 -18.72 -9.13
C LEU A 258 -5.67 -20.23 -9.29
N TYR A 259 -6.78 -20.76 -9.80
CA TYR A 259 -6.99 -22.17 -10.13
C TYR A 259 -6.18 -22.55 -11.37
N ASN A 260 -6.10 -21.67 -12.36
CA ASN A 260 -5.21 -21.82 -13.52
C ASN A 260 -3.73 -21.70 -13.11
N LEU A 261 -3.41 -20.81 -12.16
CA LEU A 261 -2.10 -20.76 -11.51
C LEU A 261 -1.83 -22.01 -10.67
N TYR A 262 -2.84 -22.57 -10.00
CA TYR A 262 -2.78 -23.77 -9.15
C TYR A 262 -2.65 -25.06 -9.98
N ASN A 263 -3.32 -25.13 -11.12
CA ASN A 263 -3.24 -26.24 -12.07
C ASN A 263 -2.01 -26.17 -12.97
N MET A 264 -1.33 -25.01 -13.02
CA MET A 264 0.00 -24.99 -13.61
C MET A 264 0.91 -25.88 -12.76
N PRO A 265 1.67 -26.79 -13.39
CA PRO A 265 2.69 -27.54 -12.69
C PRO A 265 3.58 -26.57 -11.90
N LYS A 266 3.86 -26.87 -10.62
CA LYS A 266 4.68 -26.02 -9.74
C LYS A 266 5.97 -25.55 -10.41
N LYS A 267 6.60 -26.43 -11.22
CA LYS A 267 7.77 -26.14 -12.06
C LYS A 267 7.55 -25.00 -13.06
N GLN A 268 6.35 -24.88 -13.65
CA GLN A 268 5.99 -23.86 -14.64
C GLN A 268 5.68 -22.51 -14.00
N ILE A 269 5.01 -22.49 -12.83
CA ILE A 269 4.81 -21.27 -12.02
C ILE A 269 6.17 -20.66 -11.65
N VAL A 270 7.07 -21.51 -11.13
CA VAL A 270 8.43 -21.12 -10.76
C VAL A 270 9.22 -20.65 -11.97
N ARG A 271 9.15 -21.37 -13.10
CA ARG A 271 9.81 -20.97 -14.34
C ARG A 271 9.34 -19.60 -14.83
N ASN A 272 8.06 -19.28 -14.71
CA ASN A 272 7.50 -18.00 -15.13
C ASN A 272 7.88 -16.85 -14.19
N LEU A 273 7.86 -17.10 -12.87
CA LEU A 273 8.31 -16.12 -11.87
C LEU A 273 9.82 -15.88 -11.95
N VAL A 274 10.62 -16.94 -12.13
CA VAL A 274 12.06 -16.83 -12.34
C VAL A 274 12.37 -16.12 -13.65
N LYS A 275 11.68 -16.40 -14.76
CA LYS A 275 11.82 -15.62 -16.00
C LYS A 275 11.44 -14.15 -15.81
N PHE A 276 10.40 -13.85 -15.04
CA PHE A 276 9.98 -12.48 -14.72
C PHE A 276 11.05 -11.74 -13.91
N VAL A 277 11.58 -12.38 -12.86
CA VAL A 277 12.67 -11.88 -12.02
C VAL A 277 13.94 -11.70 -12.86
N LEU A 278 14.39 -12.72 -13.59
CA LEU A 278 15.59 -12.64 -14.44
C LEU A 278 15.45 -11.57 -15.52
N LYS A 279 14.29 -11.44 -16.18
CA LYS A 279 14.05 -10.36 -17.16
C LYS A 279 14.12 -8.97 -16.53
N ARG A 280 13.71 -8.84 -15.26
CA ARG A 280 13.75 -7.58 -14.48
C ARG A 280 15.15 -7.21 -14.01
N TYR A 281 15.97 -8.20 -13.64
CA TYR A 281 17.32 -8.04 -13.08
C TYR A 281 18.45 -8.41 -14.05
N SER A 282 18.15 -8.63 -15.33
CA SER A 282 19.11 -9.10 -16.37
C SER A 282 20.30 -8.18 -16.66
N LYS A 283 20.37 -7.00 -16.04
CA LYS A 283 21.55 -6.12 -16.12
C LYS A 283 22.56 -6.35 -14.99
N ASP A 284 22.18 -7.10 -13.95
CA ASP A 284 23.03 -7.40 -12.81
C ASP A 284 23.44 -8.87 -12.87
N GLU A 285 24.75 -9.16 -12.86
CA GLU A 285 25.26 -10.52 -12.68
C GLU A 285 24.89 -11.03 -11.28
N LEU A 286 23.77 -11.75 -11.19
CA LEU A 286 23.35 -12.38 -9.95
C LEU A 286 24.13 -13.68 -9.76
N ASP A 287 24.93 -13.75 -8.70
CA ASP A 287 25.58 -15.00 -8.29
C ASP A 287 24.53 -16.09 -7.96
N GLU A 288 24.96 -17.35 -8.08
CA GLU A 288 24.10 -18.52 -7.95
C GLU A 288 23.44 -18.63 -6.55
N LYS A 289 24.10 -18.10 -5.51
CA LYS A 289 23.60 -18.10 -4.13
C LYS A 289 22.44 -17.13 -3.96
N ASN A 290 22.55 -15.94 -4.54
CA ASN A 290 21.51 -14.92 -4.54
C ASN A 290 20.32 -15.34 -5.40
N LEU A 291 20.56 -15.97 -6.55
CA LEU A 291 19.50 -16.56 -7.36
C LEU A 291 18.72 -17.63 -6.58
N LYS A 292 19.43 -18.55 -5.89
CA LYS A 292 18.81 -19.59 -5.07
C LYS A 292 17.99 -19.01 -3.92
N ASN A 293 18.45 -17.93 -3.30
CA ASN A 293 17.72 -17.25 -2.22
C ASN A 293 16.44 -16.56 -2.73
N ILE A 294 16.50 -15.90 -3.89
CA ILE A 294 15.34 -15.29 -4.53
C ILE A 294 14.31 -16.35 -4.92
N VAL A 295 14.76 -17.46 -5.53
CA VAL A 295 13.90 -18.60 -5.85
C VAL A 295 13.21 -19.14 -4.60
N ASN A 296 13.93 -19.33 -3.50
CA ASN A 296 13.36 -19.82 -2.24
C ASN A 296 12.31 -18.85 -1.65
N LYS A 297 12.55 -17.54 -1.69
CA LYS A 297 11.58 -16.53 -1.22
C LYS A 297 10.33 -16.48 -2.09
N VAL A 298 10.50 -16.58 -3.41
CA VAL A 298 9.39 -16.66 -4.37
C VAL A 298 8.57 -17.93 -4.15
N MET A 299 9.23 -19.06 -3.88
CA MET A 299 8.56 -20.33 -3.55
C MET A 299 7.69 -20.22 -2.30
N VAL A 300 8.20 -19.58 -1.25
CA VAL A 300 7.44 -19.34 -0.01
C VAL A 300 6.25 -18.43 -0.28
N PHE A 301 6.42 -17.37 -1.07
CA PHE A 301 5.32 -16.48 -1.45
C PHE A 301 4.24 -17.20 -2.25
N VAL A 302 4.63 -18.06 -3.21
CA VAL A 302 3.71 -18.92 -3.97
C VAL A 302 2.96 -19.88 -3.04
N ASP A 303 3.65 -20.48 -2.08
CA ASP A 303 3.02 -21.42 -1.14
C ASP A 303 2.04 -20.67 -0.20
N ILE A 304 2.38 -19.48 0.29
CA ILE A 304 1.48 -18.62 1.10
C ILE A 304 0.26 -18.18 0.30
N THR A 305 0.45 -17.71 -0.94
CA THR A 305 -0.65 -17.28 -1.80
C THR A 305 -1.54 -18.45 -2.21
N THR A 306 -0.98 -19.63 -2.45
CA THR A 306 -1.75 -20.86 -2.70
C THR A 306 -2.58 -21.26 -1.48
N LEU A 307 -2.05 -21.08 -0.27
CA LEU A 307 -2.73 -21.38 0.99
C LEU A 307 -3.83 -20.38 1.35
N LEU A 308 -3.69 -19.10 0.99
CA LEU A 308 -4.72 -18.07 1.16
C LEU A 308 -5.93 -18.28 0.23
N VAL A 309 -5.79 -19.12 -0.80
CA VAL A 309 -6.80 -19.31 -1.85
C VAL A 309 -7.60 -20.61 -1.69
N GLN A 310 -7.10 -21.58 -0.90
CA GLN A 310 -7.87 -22.79 -0.63
C GLN A 310 -8.94 -22.54 0.46
N PRO A 311 -10.22 -22.92 0.27
CA PRO A 311 -11.19 -22.87 1.35
C PRO A 311 -10.75 -23.81 2.48
N PHE A 312 -10.91 -23.32 3.70
CA PHE A 312 -10.39 -23.87 4.96
C PHE A 312 -10.69 -25.37 5.14
N SER A 313 -9.71 -26.23 4.86
CA SER A 313 -9.63 -27.55 5.48
C SER A 313 -8.60 -27.52 6.60
N LEU A 314 -8.88 -28.16 7.74
CA LEU A 314 -7.95 -28.26 8.89
C LEU A 314 -6.57 -28.77 8.45
N ARG A 315 -6.52 -29.64 7.44
CA ARG A 315 -5.29 -30.17 6.84
C ARG A 315 -4.45 -29.08 6.15
N ASN A 316 -5.09 -28.11 5.49
CA ASN A 316 -4.41 -26.98 4.85
C ASN A 316 -3.97 -25.93 5.86
N TYR A 317 -4.73 -25.74 6.93
CA TYR A 317 -4.32 -24.90 8.06
C TYR A 317 -3.09 -25.48 8.79
N ILE A 318 -3.06 -26.79 9.03
CA ILE A 318 -1.89 -27.49 9.58
C ILE A 318 -0.69 -27.37 8.62
N LYS A 319 -0.90 -27.53 7.30
CA LYS A 319 0.17 -27.34 6.31
C LYS A 319 0.69 -25.89 6.26
N LEU A 320 -0.19 -24.89 6.40
CA LEU A 320 0.20 -23.48 6.50
C LEU A 320 1.04 -23.23 7.74
N ILE A 321 0.59 -23.72 8.90
CA ILE A 321 1.36 -23.62 10.14
C ILE A 321 2.71 -24.34 9.96
N LYS A 322 2.74 -25.53 9.33
CA LYS A 322 4.01 -26.25 9.06
C LYS A 322 4.93 -25.42 8.16
N GLY A 323 4.39 -24.83 7.10
CA GLY A 323 5.14 -23.98 6.18
C GLY A 323 5.68 -22.72 6.85
N LEU A 324 4.86 -22.06 7.68
CA LEU A 324 5.25 -20.87 8.43
C LEU A 324 6.29 -21.19 9.51
N VAL A 325 6.14 -22.32 10.20
CA VAL A 325 7.08 -22.81 11.22
C VAL A 325 8.39 -23.23 10.58
N TYR A 326 8.36 -23.95 9.46
CA TYR A 326 9.55 -24.31 8.70
C TYR A 326 10.26 -23.06 8.12
N PHE A 327 9.49 -22.06 7.68
CA PHE A 327 10.04 -20.79 7.20
C PHE A 327 10.69 -19.98 8.33
N ALA A 328 10.08 -19.96 9.51
CA ALA A 328 10.61 -19.26 10.67
C ALA A 328 11.78 -19.99 11.33
N PHE A 329 11.78 -21.32 11.28
CA PHE A 329 12.72 -22.22 11.96
C PHE A 329 13.21 -23.34 11.02
N PRO A 330 13.95 -23.00 9.96
CA PRO A 330 14.42 -24.01 9.02
C PRO A 330 15.32 -25.02 9.75
N GLN A 331 14.99 -26.32 9.59
CA GLN A 331 15.73 -27.47 10.14
C GLN A 331 15.61 -27.70 11.67
N ASN A 332 14.81 -26.92 12.41
CA ASN A 332 14.62 -27.16 13.84
C ASN A 332 13.33 -27.96 14.11
N LYS A 333 13.41 -29.27 13.92
CA LYS A 333 12.28 -30.20 14.12
C LYS A 333 11.72 -30.17 15.54
N PHE A 334 12.56 -29.91 16.53
CA PHE A 334 12.14 -29.78 17.93
C PHE A 334 11.22 -28.58 18.14
N ILE A 335 11.56 -27.40 17.58
CA ILE A 335 10.69 -26.22 17.63
C ILE A 335 9.40 -26.46 16.85
N GLU A 336 9.49 -27.14 15.71
CA GLU A 336 8.30 -27.53 14.95
C GLU A 336 7.34 -28.36 15.80
N ASP A 337 7.82 -29.45 16.39
CA ASP A 337 7.03 -30.34 17.23
C ASP A 337 6.45 -29.62 18.46
N LEU A 338 7.21 -28.72 19.09
CA LEU A 338 6.79 -27.98 20.28
C LEU A 338 5.71 -26.92 19.96
N ILE A 339 5.80 -26.27 18.81
CA ILE A 339 4.75 -25.36 18.31
C ILE A 339 3.49 -26.14 17.98
N PHE A 340 3.61 -27.30 17.32
CA PHE A 340 2.44 -28.15 17.04
C PHE A 340 1.78 -28.67 18.31
N GLN A 341 2.54 -29.18 19.27
CA GLN A 341 2.00 -29.63 20.56
C GLN A 341 1.26 -28.50 21.28
N LYS A 342 1.83 -27.28 21.32
CA LYS A 342 1.14 -26.11 21.91
C LYS A 342 -0.15 -25.78 21.17
N ILE A 343 -0.12 -25.70 19.83
CA ILE A 343 -1.29 -25.39 19.02
C ILE A 343 -2.39 -26.44 19.23
N PHE A 344 -2.06 -27.74 19.15
CA PHE A 344 -3.03 -28.82 19.38
C PHE A 344 -3.53 -28.84 20.83
N SER A 345 -2.69 -28.60 21.83
CA SER A 345 -3.12 -28.54 23.24
C SER A 345 -4.09 -27.38 23.50
N LEU A 346 -3.91 -26.25 22.81
CA LEU A 346 -4.79 -25.09 22.90
C LEU A 346 -6.12 -25.35 22.20
N VAL A 347 -6.10 -26.04 21.05
CA VAL A 347 -7.30 -26.47 20.31
C VAL A 347 -8.10 -27.50 21.12
N TYR A 348 -7.44 -28.43 21.82
CA TYR A 348 -8.11 -29.44 22.65
C TYR A 348 -8.61 -28.89 24.00
N LYS A 349 -7.95 -27.87 24.57
CA LYS A 349 -8.39 -27.19 25.81
C LYS A 349 -9.51 -26.19 25.57
N SER A 350 -9.58 -25.57 24.40
CA SER A 350 -10.80 -24.90 23.98
C SER A 350 -11.84 -25.97 23.70
N LYS A 351 -12.73 -26.27 24.65
CA LYS A 351 -13.96 -27.01 24.35
C LYS A 351 -14.70 -26.25 23.25
N LEU A 352 -14.45 -26.63 22.00
CA LEU A 352 -15.32 -26.41 20.87
C LEU A 352 -16.38 -27.51 20.87
#